data_AF-A0A970EAH8-F1
#
_entry.id   AF-A0A970EAH8-F1
#
_cell.length_a   1.000
_cell.length_b   1.000
_cell.length_c   1.000
_cell.angle_alpha   90.00
_cell.angle_beta   90.00
_cell.angle_gamma   90.00
#
_symmetry.space_group_name_H-M   'P 1'
#
loop_
_entity.id
_entity.type
_entity.pdbx_description
1 polymer ?
#
loop_
_entity_poly.entity_id
_entity_poly.type
_entity_poly.pdbx_seq_one_letter_code
_entity_poly.pdbx_strand_id
1 'polypeptide(L)'
;MGMKKCACCEEFQRYRLRNEAVRVWVKSVVDNTPGDQPPFGLDGSGVFRISEIGCDCIVLIMLNPADNYQPWREYVVKCKDIVAMRGGPIATNS
;
A
#
# COMPACT_ATOMS: atom_id res chain seq x y z
N MET A 1 29.35 -2.63 6.01
CA MET A 1 28.64 -2.49 4.72
C MET A 1 27.33 -1.77 4.97
N GLY A 2 27.26 -0.48 4.63
CA GLY A 2 26.02 0.30 4.79
C GLY A 2 25.01 -0.17 3.76
N MET A 3 23.89 -0.75 4.21
CA MET A 3 22.74 -1.00 3.34
C MET A 3 22.35 0.34 2.70
N LYS A 4 22.54 0.47 1.38
CA LYS A 4 21.93 1.56 0.61
C LYS A 4 20.43 1.43 0.82
N LYS A 5 19.86 2.25 1.70
CA LYS A 5 18.41 2.32 1.90
C LYS A 5 17.83 2.70 0.54
N CYS A 6 17.09 1.78 -0.05
CA CYS A 6 16.45 1.99 -1.34
C CYS A 6 15.45 3.16 -1.20
N ALA A 7 15.36 4.06 -2.18
CA ALA A 7 14.61 5.32 -2.06
C ALA A 7 13.13 5.12 -1.71
N CYS A 8 12.54 4.02 -2.19
CA CYS A 8 11.17 3.62 -1.85
C CYS A 8 11.00 3.32 -0.34
N CYS A 9 12.04 2.80 0.31
CA CYS A 9 12.02 2.53 1.74
C CYS A 9 11.88 3.83 2.53
N GLU A 10 12.64 4.87 2.22
CA GLU A 10 12.67 6.07 3.06
C GLU A 10 11.37 6.88 2.99
N GLU A 11 10.76 7.00 1.81
CA GLU A 11 9.55 7.80 1.63
C GLU A 11 8.33 7.19 2.32
N PHE A 12 8.16 5.86 2.21
CA PHE A 12 6.96 5.17 2.69
C PHE A 12 7.12 4.51 4.07
N GLN A 13 8.35 4.36 4.58
CA GLN A 13 8.59 3.79 5.91
C GLN A 13 7.89 4.56 7.02
N ARG A 14 7.71 5.88 6.87
CA ARG A 14 6.96 6.69 7.85
C ARG A 14 5.53 6.18 8.05
N TYR A 15 4.87 5.74 6.98
CA TYR A 15 3.49 5.27 7.02
C TYR A 15 3.39 3.91 7.72
N ARG A 16 4.36 3.02 7.45
CA ARG A 16 4.47 1.73 8.14
C ARG A 16 4.74 1.90 9.63
N LEU A 17 5.72 2.73 10.01
CA LEU A 17 6.08 2.96 11.42
C LEU A 17 4.94 3.56 12.24
N ARG A 18 4.09 4.37 11.61
CA ARG A 18 2.92 4.98 12.25
C ARG A 18 1.65 4.15 12.12
N ASN A 19 1.73 2.97 11.47
CA ASN A 19 0.58 2.11 11.17
C ASN A 19 -0.59 2.89 10.52
N GLU A 20 -0.26 3.86 9.66
CA GLU A 20 -1.24 4.72 8.99
C GLU A 20 -2.00 3.96 7.92
N ALA A 21 -3.25 4.33 7.72
CA ALA A 21 -3.95 3.96 6.50
C ALA A 21 -3.43 4.80 5.35
N VAL A 22 -3.17 4.15 4.23
CA VAL A 22 -2.63 4.76 3.03
C VAL A 22 -3.57 4.54 1.85
N ARG A 23 -3.72 5.56 1.02
CA ARG A 23 -4.24 5.45 -0.34
C ARG A 23 -3.06 5.43 -1.29
N VAL A 24 -3.12 4.56 -2.30
CA VAL A 24 -2.00 4.31 -3.22
C VAL A 24 -2.48 4.51 -4.64
N TRP A 25 -1.69 5.21 -5.44
CA TRP A 25 -1.89 5.40 -6.87
C TRP A 25 -0.75 4.75 -7.63
N VAL A 26 -1.06 3.90 -8.61
CA VAL A 26 -0.07 3.25 -9.47
C VAL A 26 -0.21 3.68 -10.93
N LYS A 27 0.91 3.77 -11.68
CA LYS A 27 0.95 4.22 -13.08
C LYS A 27 0.14 3.32 -14.00
N SER A 28 0.18 2.02 -13.72
CA SER A 28 -0.44 0.99 -14.51
C SER A 28 -0.86 -0.11 -13.56
N VAL A 29 -2.12 -0.52 -13.66
CA VAL A 29 -2.68 -1.59 -12.82
C VAL A 29 -2.51 -2.96 -13.49
N VAL A 30 -1.52 -3.09 -14.38
CA VAL A 30 -1.34 -4.28 -15.22
C VAL A 30 -0.61 -5.37 -14.44
N ASP A 31 -1.28 -6.52 -14.26
CA ASP A 31 -0.71 -7.86 -14.01
C ASP A 31 0.32 -8.05 -12.89
N ASN A 32 0.35 -7.20 -11.85
CA ASN A 32 1.09 -7.52 -10.61
C ASN A 32 0.18 -8.15 -9.53
N THR A 33 -1.09 -8.38 -9.85
CA THR A 33 -2.03 -9.16 -9.03
C THR A 33 -2.16 -10.56 -9.65
N PRO A 34 -2.24 -11.64 -8.86
CA PRO A 34 -2.58 -12.97 -9.40
C PRO A 34 -3.82 -12.85 -10.29
N GLY A 35 -3.78 -13.46 -11.48
CA GLY A 35 -4.73 -13.24 -12.59
C GLY A 35 -6.21 -13.50 -12.27
N ASP A 36 -6.50 -14.03 -11.09
CA ASP A 36 -7.84 -14.39 -10.65
C ASP A 36 -8.65 -13.20 -10.12
N GLN A 37 -8.02 -12.03 -9.87
CA GLN A 37 -8.71 -10.95 -9.16
C GLN A 37 -8.17 -9.54 -9.52
N PRO A 38 -9.00 -8.67 -10.12
CA PRO A 38 -8.59 -7.36 -10.60
C PRO A 38 -8.07 -6.47 -9.46
N PRO A 39 -7.13 -5.56 -9.75
CA PRO A 39 -6.51 -4.68 -8.77
C PRO A 39 -7.42 -3.51 -8.39
N PHE A 40 -8.37 -3.80 -7.51
CA PHE A 40 -9.27 -2.81 -6.93
C PHE A 40 -8.53 -1.90 -5.96
N GLY A 41 -8.77 -0.59 -6.03
CA GLY A 41 -8.33 0.37 -5.01
C GLY A 41 -6.96 1.04 -5.23
N LEU A 42 -6.11 0.52 -6.13
CA LEU A 42 -4.77 1.07 -6.44
C LEU A 42 -4.80 2.32 -7.34
N ASP A 43 -5.98 2.83 -7.63
CA ASP A 43 -6.29 4.13 -8.23
C ASP A 43 -6.58 5.22 -7.16
N GLY A 44 -6.34 4.89 -5.89
CA GLY A 44 -6.61 5.75 -4.73
C GLY A 44 -8.01 5.61 -4.15
N SER A 45 -8.88 4.77 -4.72
CA SER A 45 -10.21 4.49 -4.16
C SER A 45 -10.13 3.57 -2.93
N GLY A 46 -9.12 2.70 -2.87
CA GLY A 46 -8.91 1.75 -1.78
C GLY A 46 -8.15 2.35 -0.61
N VAL A 47 -8.38 1.77 0.57
CA VAL A 47 -7.64 2.08 1.79
C VAL A 47 -6.78 0.88 2.14
N PHE A 48 -5.50 1.10 2.39
CA PHE A 48 -4.52 0.05 2.65
C PHE A 48 -3.73 0.33 3.92
N ARG A 49 -3.05 -0.69 4.43
CA ARG A 49 -1.94 -0.57 5.37
C ARG A 49 -0.69 -1.16 4.75
N ILE A 50 0.46 -0.62 5.10
CA ILE A 50 1.73 -1.20 4.69
C ILE A 50 2.11 -2.31 5.66
N SER A 51 2.13 -3.55 5.18
CA SER A 51 2.59 -4.71 5.94
C SER A 51 4.13 -4.75 5.96
N GLU A 52 4.72 -4.69 4.78
CA GLU A 52 6.16 -4.82 4.57
C GLU A 52 6.67 -3.88 3.48
N ILE A 53 7.92 -3.42 3.62
CA ILE A 53 8.61 -2.63 2.62
C ILE A 53 9.93 -3.31 2.30
N GLY A 54 10.05 -3.82 1.08
CA GLY A 54 11.30 -4.28 0.49
C GLY A 54 11.98 -3.16 -0.31
N CYS A 55 13.11 -3.50 -0.93
CA CYS A 55 13.85 -2.53 -1.74
C CYS A 55 13.15 -2.15 -3.07
N ASP A 56 12.46 -3.11 -3.68
CA ASP A 56 11.83 -2.96 -5.00
C ASP A 56 10.29 -3.06 -4.96
N CYS A 57 9.71 -3.50 -3.84
CA CYS A 57 8.28 -3.69 -3.68
C CYS A 57 7.78 -3.38 -2.26
N ILE A 58 6.47 -3.13 -2.15
CA ILE A 58 5.74 -2.91 -0.91
C ILE A 58 4.61 -3.93 -0.85
N VAL A 59 4.40 -4.53 0.31
CA VAL A 59 3.23 -5.36 0.61
C VAL A 59 2.19 -4.50 1.29
N LEU A 60 1.03 -4.38 0.64
CA LEU A 60 -0.12 -3.61 1.10
C LEU A 60 -1.25 -4.55 1.50
N ILE A 61 -1.87 -4.28 2.63
CA ILE A 61 -3.09 -4.95 3.08
C ILE A 61 -4.25 -3.99 2.85
N MET A 62 -5.16 -4.33 1.93
CA MET A 62 -6.41 -3.61 1.76
C MET A 62 -7.28 -3.78 3.00
N LEU A 63 -7.83 -2.67 3.47
CA LEU A 63 -8.74 -2.60 4.59
C LEU A 63 -10.16 -2.46 4.05
N ASN A 64 -11.08 -3.32 4.48
CA ASN A 64 -12.48 -3.22 4.07
C ASN A 64 -13.24 -2.23 4.97
N PRO A 65 -13.70 -1.06 4.45
CA PRO A 65 -14.44 -0.10 5.26
C PRO A 65 -15.79 -0.65 5.74
N ALA A 66 -16.41 -1.58 5.00
CA ALA A 66 -17.68 -2.19 5.39
C ALA A 66 -17.54 -3.08 6.63
N ASP A 67 -16.35 -3.66 6.85
CA ASP A 67 -16.03 -4.52 8.00
C ASP A 67 -15.14 -3.79 9.01
N ASN A 68 -15.43 -2.51 9.28
CA ASN A 68 -14.66 -1.70 10.25
C ASN A 68 -13.14 -1.69 9.98
N TYR A 69 -12.75 -1.57 8.70
CA TYR A 69 -11.36 -1.55 8.24
C TYR A 69 -10.55 -2.80 8.62
N GLN A 70 -11.20 -3.96 8.73
CA GLN A 70 -10.51 -5.23 8.90
C GLN A 70 -9.62 -5.53 7.67
N PRO A 71 -8.44 -6.16 7.87
CA PRO A 71 -7.63 -6.70 6.79
C PRO A 71 -8.44 -7.59 5.87
N TRP A 72 -8.44 -7.28 4.57
CA TRP A 72 -9.21 -8.04 3.58
C TRP A 72 -8.32 -8.79 2.59
N ARG A 73 -7.35 -8.10 1.97
CA ARG A 73 -6.53 -8.67 0.89
C ARG A 73 -5.15 -8.07 0.82
N GLU A 74 -4.15 -8.90 0.52
CA GLU A 74 -2.77 -8.43 0.29
C GLU A 74 -2.48 -8.15 -1.19
N TYR A 75 -1.66 -7.12 -1.42
CA TYR A 75 -1.19 -6.69 -2.73
C TYR A 75 0.31 -6.46 -2.66
N VAL A 76 1.05 -6.96 -3.65
CA VAL A 76 2.47 -6.66 -3.82
C VAL A 76 2.61 -5.64 -4.94
N VAL A 77 3.07 -4.45 -4.61
CA VAL A 77 3.21 -3.34 -5.55
C VAL A 77 4.68 -3.00 -5.72
N LYS A 78 5.15 -2.93 -6.97
CA LYS A 78 6.53 -2.51 -7.26
C LYS A 78 6.66 -1.01 -7.03
N CYS A 79 7.73 -0.61 -6.36
CA CYS A 79 7.99 0.77 -6.01
C CYS A 79 8.00 1.72 -7.22
N LYS A 80 8.58 1.28 -8.35
CA LYS A 80 8.64 2.05 -9.60
C LYS A 80 7.27 2.38 -10.21
N ASP A 81 6.25 1.59 -9.84
CA ASP A 81 4.90 1.71 -10.39
C ASP A 81 4.03 2.62 -9.50
N ILE A 82 4.46 2.92 -8.26
CA ILE A 82 3.78 3.85 -7.35
C ILE A 82 4.00 5.29 -7.85
N VAL A 83 2.91 5.97 -8.15
CA VAL A 83 2.89 7.39 -8.55
C VAL A 83 2.80 8.29 -7.33
N ALA A 84 1.99 7.88 -6.36
CA ALA A 84 1.76 8.64 -5.14
C ALA A 84 1.25 7.72 -4.03
N MET A 85 1.50 8.13 -2.79
CA MET A 85 0.90 7.53 -1.61
C MET A 85 0.49 8.64 -0.63
N ARG A 86 -0.71 8.52 -0.07
CA ARG A 86 -1.21 9.47 0.94
C ARG A 86 -1.62 8.71 2.18
N GLY A 87 -0.89 8.95 3.27
CA GLY A 87 -1.24 8.50 4.61
C GLY A 87 -2.25 9.41 5.30
N GLY A 88 -3.03 8.84 6.21
CA GLY A 88 -3.92 9.57 7.11
C GLY A 88 -4.41 8.69 8.26
N PRO A 89 -4.92 9.32 9.34
CA PRO A 89 -5.59 8.58 10.39
C PRO A 89 -6.81 7.85 9.79
N ILE A 90 -7.04 6.61 10.23
CA ILE A 90 -8.31 5.94 9.96
C ILE A 90 -9.36 6.68 10.78
N ALA A 91 -10.22 7.44 10.11
CA ALA A 91 -11.47 7.88 10.72
C ALA A 91 -12.32 6.62 10.89
N THR A 92 -12.21 5.98 12.05
CA THR A 92 -13.26 5.08 12.51
C THR A 92 -14.49 5.96 12.67
N ASN A 93 -15.56 5.64 11.94
CA ASN A 93 -16.88 6.20 12.26
C ASN A 93 -17.24 5.64 13.64
N SER A 94 -16.84 6.37 14.68
CA SER A 94 -17.26 6.16 16.07
C SER A 94 -18.66 6.75 16.26
#